data_AF-A0A5B7FDZ3-F1
#
_entry.id   AF-A0A5B7FDZ3-F1
#
_cell.length_a   1.000
_cell.length_b   1.000
_cell.length_c   1.000
_cell.angle_alpha   90.00
_cell.angle_beta   90.00
_cell.angle_gamma   90.00
#
_symmetry.space_group_name_H-M   'P 1'
#
loop_
_entity.id
_entity.type
_entity.pdbx_description
1 polymer ?
#
loop_
_entity_poly.entity_id
_entity_poly.type
_entity_poly.pdbx_seq_one_letter_code
_entity_poly.pdbx_strand_id
1 'polypeptide(L)'
;MGDYYDASYETQCPQCRSTKYRNPQMKLMVNVCGHPMCDSCVRMYFIKESAPCPECEIILKRSKFRVQIYEDPLVEKELAIRRKVMKVYNMSEDDFPTLEEWNAYLEEIEEIVYNITNDINKPEMEKKIENYEKQNKNEIRKNFGKNTISLTSLLYHSTSYQHHSTSLANPITTTTTTATPGYGGPISSPLLDTPHVQY
;
A
#
# COMPACT_ATOMS: atom_id res chain seq x y z
N MET A 1 -17.51 9.84 -17.32
CA MET A 1 -16.44 8.97 -16.82
C MET A 1 -15.37 9.90 -16.29
N GLY A 2 -14.92 9.74 -15.04
CA GLY A 2 -13.82 10.56 -14.51
C GLY A 2 -12.51 9.82 -14.73
N ASP A 3 -11.54 10.46 -15.36
CA ASP A 3 -10.23 9.87 -15.62
C ASP A 3 -9.43 9.81 -14.31
N TYR A 4 -9.31 8.60 -13.74
CA TYR A 4 -8.58 8.38 -12.49
C TYR A 4 -7.08 8.47 -12.73
N TYR A 5 -6.51 9.64 -12.43
CA TYR A 5 -5.10 9.94 -12.67
C TYR A 5 -4.22 9.37 -11.55
N ASP A 6 -3.60 8.22 -11.82
CA ASP A 6 -2.51 7.65 -11.00
C ASP A 6 -1.23 8.48 -11.21
N ALA A 7 -0.89 9.33 -10.23
CA ALA A 7 0.27 10.23 -10.31
C ALA A 7 1.60 9.51 -10.01
N SER A 8 1.55 8.27 -9.52
CA SER A 8 2.76 7.46 -9.30
C SER A 8 3.46 7.04 -10.61
N TYR A 9 2.80 7.20 -11.76
CA TYR A 9 3.45 7.09 -13.08
C TYR A 9 4.41 8.25 -13.39
N GLU A 10 4.23 9.42 -12.78
CA GLU A 10 5.13 10.57 -12.91
C GLU A 10 6.31 10.53 -11.91
N THR A 11 6.12 9.89 -10.76
CA THR A 11 7.10 9.87 -9.67
C THR A 11 8.40 9.19 -10.08
N GLN A 12 9.50 9.97 -10.11
CA GLN A 12 10.83 9.52 -10.52
C GLN A 12 11.68 9.15 -9.30
N CYS A 13 12.43 8.04 -9.36
CA CYS A 13 13.47 7.81 -8.36
C CYS A 13 14.65 8.79 -8.56
N PRO A 14 15.11 9.52 -7.52
CA PRO A 14 16.15 10.56 -7.66
C PRO A 14 17.51 10.03 -8.15
N GLN A 15 17.80 8.74 -7.94
CA GLN A 15 19.08 8.13 -8.32
C GLN A 15 19.12 7.64 -9.77
N CYS A 16 18.07 6.97 -10.27
CA CYS A 16 18.07 6.38 -11.61
C CYS A 16 17.15 7.10 -12.63
N ARG A 17 16.34 8.07 -12.19
CA ARG A 17 15.37 8.81 -13.02
C ARG A 17 14.40 7.91 -13.80
N SER A 18 14.11 6.73 -13.24
CA SER A 18 13.07 5.82 -13.71
C SER A 18 11.76 6.08 -12.97
N THR A 19 10.66 5.93 -13.68
CA THR A 19 9.27 5.97 -13.18
C THR A 19 8.64 4.58 -13.26
N LYS A 20 7.44 4.40 -12.67
CA LYS A 20 6.62 3.21 -12.92
C LYS A 20 6.25 3.07 -14.40
N TYR A 21 6.05 4.17 -15.12
CA TYR A 21 5.76 4.15 -16.57
C TYR A 21 6.84 3.44 -17.40
N ARG A 22 8.13 3.66 -17.07
CA ARG A 22 9.26 3.01 -17.76
C ARG A 22 9.52 1.58 -17.28
N ASN A 23 9.11 1.25 -16.05
CA ASN A 23 9.27 -0.08 -15.47
C ASN A 23 8.08 -0.37 -14.53
N PRO A 24 7.01 -1.02 -15.02
CA PRO A 24 5.82 -1.31 -14.22
C PRO A 24 6.06 -2.22 -13.01
N GLN A 25 7.18 -2.96 -12.96
CA GLN A 25 7.57 -3.78 -11.81
C GLN A 25 8.35 -2.98 -10.74
N MET A 26 8.64 -1.70 -10.99
CA MET A 26 9.43 -0.85 -10.09
C MET A 26 8.64 -0.47 -8.83
N LYS A 27 9.04 -1.06 -7.70
CA LYS A 27 8.50 -0.70 -6.38
C LYS A 27 9.20 0.54 -5.85
N LEU A 28 8.45 1.61 -5.61
CA LEU A 28 8.91 2.77 -4.86
C LEU A 28 8.89 2.46 -3.35
N MET A 29 9.87 2.99 -2.64
CA MET A 29 10.07 2.78 -1.21
C MET A 29 10.39 4.11 -0.53
N VAL A 30 9.84 4.29 0.66
CA VAL A 30 9.98 5.50 1.48
C VAL A 30 10.54 5.16 2.86
N ASN A 31 11.16 6.14 3.51
CA ASN A 31 11.74 6.02 4.85
C ASN A 31 11.11 7.07 5.79
N VAL A 32 11.80 7.51 6.84
CA VAL A 32 11.30 8.54 7.77
C VAL A 32 11.18 9.95 7.16
N CYS A 33 11.82 10.21 6.01
CA CYS A 33 11.85 11.52 5.35
C CYS A 33 10.83 11.68 4.20
N GLY A 34 9.97 10.69 3.93
CA GLY A 34 8.96 10.74 2.86
C GLY A 34 9.48 10.55 1.42
N HIS A 35 10.70 11.01 1.07
CA HIS A 35 11.23 10.95 -0.29
C HIS A 35 11.30 9.52 -0.89
N PRO A 36 10.78 9.29 -2.12
CA PRO A 36 10.62 7.96 -2.72
C PRO A 36 11.84 7.50 -3.54
N MET A 37 12.37 6.33 -3.22
CA MET A 37 13.45 5.68 -3.99
C MET A 37 13.00 4.31 -4.48
N CYS A 38 13.38 3.90 -5.69
CA CYS A 38 13.04 2.55 -6.15
C CYS A 38 13.87 1.49 -5.42
N ASP A 39 13.27 0.31 -5.20
CA ASP A 39 13.86 -0.83 -4.48
C ASP A 39 15.28 -1.17 -4.95
N SER A 40 15.54 -1.20 -6.27
CA SER A 40 16.88 -1.42 -6.83
C SER A 40 17.90 -0.36 -6.39
N CYS A 41 17.51 0.92 -6.40
CA CYS A 41 18.37 2.00 -5.92
C CYS A 41 18.54 1.97 -4.39
N VAL A 42 17.52 1.58 -3.63
CA VAL A 42 17.68 1.35 -2.17
C VAL A 42 18.70 0.23 -1.90
N ARG A 43 18.65 -0.87 -2.68
CA ARG A 43 19.62 -1.98 -2.56
C ARG A 43 21.06 -1.59 -2.90
N MET A 44 21.26 -0.71 -3.88
CA MET A 44 22.59 -0.33 -4.39
C MET A 44 23.19 0.91 -3.72
N TYR A 45 22.37 1.89 -3.33
CA TYR A 45 22.85 3.10 -2.65
C TYR A 45 23.18 2.82 -1.18
N PHE A 46 22.32 2.07 -0.48
CA PHE A 46 22.51 1.71 0.93
C PHE A 46 23.29 0.38 1.10
N ILE A 47 24.43 0.24 0.43
CA ILE A 47 25.31 -0.94 0.61
C ILE A 47 25.91 -0.97 2.03
N LYS A 48 26.32 0.18 2.59
CA LYS A 48 26.86 0.31 3.96
C LYS A 48 25.76 0.37 5.05
N GLU A 49 24.59 -0.21 4.77
CA GLU A 49 23.32 -0.12 5.54
C GLU A 49 22.74 1.28 5.82
N SER A 50 23.55 2.32 5.91
CA SER A 50 23.13 3.71 6.17
C SER A 50 23.79 4.68 5.19
N ALA A 51 23.03 5.68 4.73
CA ALA A 51 23.49 6.73 3.81
C ALA A 51 22.56 7.97 3.93
N PRO A 52 22.97 9.16 3.48
CA PRO A 52 22.08 10.32 3.39
C PRO A 52 20.92 10.10 2.39
N CYS A 53 19.80 10.77 2.60
CA CYS A 53 18.74 10.87 1.59
C CYS A 53 19.24 11.70 0.39
N PRO A 54 19.06 11.26 -0.88
CA PRO A 54 19.48 12.03 -2.05
C PRO A 54 18.79 13.39 -2.26
N GLU A 55 17.70 13.68 -1.55
CA GLU A 55 16.90 14.90 -1.70
C GLU A 55 17.00 15.84 -0.49
N CYS A 56 17.17 15.32 0.73
CA CYS A 56 17.18 16.12 1.97
C CYS A 56 18.30 15.76 2.96
N GLU A 57 19.28 14.95 2.54
CA GLU A 57 20.50 14.57 3.26
C GLU A 57 20.36 13.84 4.61
N ILE A 58 19.15 13.76 5.20
CA ILE A 58 18.84 13.00 6.43
C ILE A 58 19.40 11.58 6.33
N ILE A 59 20.16 11.13 7.34
CA ILE A 59 20.76 9.79 7.34
C ILE A 59 19.68 8.72 7.54
N LEU A 60 19.47 7.90 6.52
CA LEU A 60 18.47 6.83 6.50
C LEU A 60 19.12 5.46 6.69
N LYS A 61 18.41 4.55 7.35
CA LYS A 61 18.80 3.13 7.47
C LYS A 61 18.02 2.27 6.47
N ARG A 62 18.72 1.39 5.74
CA ARG A 62 18.19 0.45 4.77
C ARG A 62 17.02 -0.39 5.31
N SER A 63 17.17 -0.92 6.51
CA SER A 63 16.17 -1.74 7.22
C SER A 63 14.93 -0.97 7.70
N LYS A 64 14.82 0.34 7.40
CA LYS A 64 13.65 1.18 7.67
C LYS A 64 12.95 1.70 6.42
N PHE A 65 13.41 1.33 5.22
CA PHE A 65 12.63 1.52 4.01
C PHE A 65 11.43 0.56 4.00
N ARG A 66 10.24 1.11 3.70
CA ARG A 66 8.98 0.39 3.46
C ARG A 66 8.55 0.64 2.01
N VAL A 67 7.77 -0.26 1.43
CA VAL A 67 7.11 0.03 0.14
C VAL A 67 6.17 1.23 0.33
N GLN A 68 6.18 2.16 -0.61
CA GLN A 68 5.23 3.28 -0.61
C GLN A 68 3.84 2.75 -0.97
N ILE A 69 2.89 2.87 -0.04
CA ILE A 69 1.50 2.42 -0.23
C ILE A 69 0.62 3.56 -0.76
N TYR A 70 0.90 4.79 -0.35
CA TYR A 70 0.14 5.99 -0.71
C TYR A 70 1.05 6.98 -1.45
N GLU A 71 0.51 7.60 -2.50
CA GLU A 71 1.22 8.62 -3.29
C GLU A 71 1.44 9.90 -2.49
N ASP A 72 0.38 10.37 -1.82
CA ASP A 72 0.41 11.56 -0.97
C ASP A 72 1.05 11.29 0.41
N PRO A 73 2.15 11.99 0.76
CA PRO A 73 2.76 11.93 2.10
C PRO A 73 1.81 12.40 3.21
N LEU A 74 0.84 13.28 2.92
CA LEU A 74 -0.17 13.73 3.88
C LEU A 74 -1.03 12.56 4.34
N VAL A 75 -1.55 11.75 3.40
CA VAL A 75 -2.35 10.55 3.69
C VAL A 75 -1.55 9.53 4.52
N GLU A 76 -0.25 9.33 4.24
CA GLU A 76 0.55 8.42 5.07
C GLU A 76 0.80 8.98 6.50
N LYS A 77 1.00 10.30 6.63
CA LYS A 77 1.12 11.01 7.92
C LYS A 77 -0.18 10.89 8.73
N GLU A 78 -1.30 11.21 8.11
CA GLU A 78 -2.66 11.13 8.65
C GLU A 78 -2.97 9.71 9.15
N LEU A 79 -2.76 8.69 8.31
CA LEU A 79 -2.98 7.30 8.70
C LEU A 79 -2.02 6.85 9.81
N ALA A 80 -0.79 7.35 9.88
CA ALA A 80 0.11 7.10 11.00
C ALA A 80 -0.40 7.73 12.31
N ILE A 81 -0.98 8.92 12.24
CA ILE A 81 -1.59 9.63 13.38
C ILE A 81 -2.89 8.94 13.82
N ARG A 82 -3.84 8.67 12.92
CA ARG A 82 -5.10 7.99 13.26
C ARG A 82 -4.85 6.62 13.89
N ARG A 83 -3.85 5.85 13.40
CA ARG A 83 -3.39 4.59 14.05
C ARG A 83 -2.71 4.76 15.41
N LYS A 84 -2.26 5.96 15.79
CA LYS A 84 -1.78 6.31 17.14
C LYS A 84 -2.98 6.68 18.03
N VAL A 85 -3.85 7.56 17.54
CA VAL A 85 -5.04 8.04 18.26
C VAL A 85 -6.00 6.89 18.58
N MET A 86 -6.40 6.07 17.60
CA MET A 86 -7.34 4.95 17.79
C MET A 86 -6.83 3.77 18.66
N LYS A 87 -5.57 3.83 19.14
CA LYS A 87 -5.07 2.89 20.16
C LYS A 87 -5.37 3.36 21.59
N VAL A 88 -5.51 4.67 21.76
CA VAL A 88 -5.87 5.35 23.00
C VAL A 88 -7.37 5.58 23.02
N TYR A 89 -7.91 6.19 21.97
CA TYR A 89 -9.34 6.36 21.73
C TYR A 89 -9.90 5.08 21.11
N ASN A 90 -10.25 4.10 21.95
CA ASN A 90 -10.66 2.77 21.53
C ASN A 90 -12.01 2.31 22.10
N MET A 91 -12.88 3.25 22.45
CA MET A 91 -14.28 2.97 22.79
C MET A 91 -15.07 2.53 21.54
N SER A 92 -16.17 1.82 21.78
CA SER A 92 -17.13 1.35 20.78
C SER A 92 -18.49 2.03 21.02
N GLU A 93 -19.37 2.05 20.01
CA GLU A 93 -20.73 2.62 20.12
C GLU A 93 -21.51 2.04 21.32
N ASP A 94 -21.37 0.73 21.59
CA ASP A 94 -21.91 0.03 22.77
C ASP A 94 -21.43 0.58 24.14
N ASP A 95 -20.32 1.33 24.18
CA ASP A 95 -19.79 1.94 25.41
C ASP A 95 -20.43 3.33 25.69
N PHE A 96 -21.34 3.84 24.83
CA PHE A 96 -22.03 5.13 24.97
C PHE A 96 -23.55 5.00 25.18
N PRO A 97 -24.21 5.91 25.90
CA PRO A 97 -25.66 5.85 26.12
C PRO A 97 -26.49 6.47 24.98
N THR A 98 -25.88 7.31 24.12
CA THR A 98 -26.54 7.98 23.00
C THR A 98 -25.66 8.02 21.75
N LEU A 99 -26.31 8.03 20.57
CA LEU A 99 -25.64 8.22 19.28
C LEU A 99 -25.02 9.63 19.14
N GLU A 100 -25.55 10.62 19.85
CA GLU A 100 -25.01 11.98 19.86
C GLU A 100 -23.65 12.05 20.57
N GLU A 101 -23.50 11.37 21.71
CA GLU A 101 -22.22 11.25 22.43
C GLU A 101 -21.19 10.43 21.64
N TRP A 102 -21.61 9.34 20.97
CA TRP A 102 -20.74 8.57 20.08
C TRP A 102 -20.23 9.41 18.89
N ASN A 103 -21.11 10.17 18.25
CA ASN A 103 -20.70 11.07 17.16
C ASN A 103 -19.76 12.18 17.67
N ALA A 104 -20.03 12.78 18.83
CA ALA A 104 -19.12 13.77 19.43
C ALA A 104 -17.73 13.19 19.74
N TYR A 105 -17.65 11.92 20.15
CA TYR A 105 -16.39 11.21 20.35
C TYR A 105 -15.63 10.95 19.04
N LEU A 106 -16.33 10.64 17.94
CA LEU A 106 -15.72 10.50 16.61
C LEU A 106 -15.21 11.84 16.07
N GLU A 107 -15.98 12.93 16.21
CA GLU A 107 -15.55 14.29 15.85
C GLU A 107 -14.32 14.74 16.67
N GLU A 108 -14.24 14.40 17.96
CA GLU A 108 -13.04 14.66 18.77
C GLU A 108 -11.81 13.90 18.27
N ILE A 109 -11.95 12.64 17.82
CA ILE A 109 -10.86 11.87 17.22
C ILE A 109 -10.39 12.55 15.93
N GLU A 110 -11.30 12.98 15.07
CA GLU A 110 -10.96 13.60 13.79
C GLU A 110 -10.41 15.03 13.94
N GLU A 111 -10.87 15.82 14.92
CA GLU A 111 -10.23 17.08 15.32
C GLU A 111 -8.75 16.84 15.68
N ILE A 112 -8.48 15.86 16.55
CA ILE A 112 -7.14 15.52 17.02
C ILE A 112 -6.25 15.04 15.84
N VAL A 113 -6.80 14.18 14.96
CA VAL A 113 -6.08 13.69 13.77
C VAL A 113 -5.78 14.83 12.80
N TYR A 114 -6.77 15.67 12.48
CA TYR A 114 -6.61 16.80 11.56
C TYR A 114 -5.59 17.81 12.08
N ASN A 115 -5.69 18.22 13.34
CA ASN A 115 -4.78 19.20 13.94
C ASN A 115 -3.33 18.69 13.96
N ILE A 116 -3.08 17.45 14.40
CA ILE A 116 -1.73 16.87 14.39
C ILE A 116 -1.23 16.62 12.95
N THR A 117 -2.11 16.32 11.99
CA THR A 117 -1.74 16.11 10.57
C THR A 117 -1.32 17.42 9.90
N ASN A 118 -1.94 18.54 10.25
CA ASN A 118 -1.57 19.87 9.76
C ASN A 118 -0.56 20.61 10.66
N ASP A 119 -0.04 19.94 11.71
CA ASP A 119 0.81 20.50 12.77
C ASP A 119 0.21 21.72 13.52
N ILE A 120 -1.11 21.93 13.42
CA ILE A 120 -1.88 22.96 14.14
C ILE A 120 -2.04 22.54 15.61
N ASN A 121 -1.69 23.42 16.55
CA ASN A 121 -1.81 23.21 18.01
C ASN A 121 -1.31 21.85 18.53
N LYS A 122 -0.37 21.22 17.81
CA LYS A 122 0.15 19.88 18.06
C LYS A 122 0.51 19.57 19.53
N PRO A 123 1.26 20.40 20.28
CA PRO A 123 1.59 20.08 21.67
C PRO A 123 0.38 20.09 22.62
N GLU A 124 -0.70 20.81 22.27
CA GLU A 124 -1.96 20.76 23.00
C GLU A 124 -2.71 19.44 22.71
N MET A 125 -2.79 19.05 21.44
CA MET A 125 -3.43 17.79 21.03
C MET A 125 -2.67 16.56 21.55
N GLU A 126 -1.34 16.56 21.55
CA GLU A 126 -0.56 15.47 22.14
C GLU A 126 -0.73 15.40 23.68
N LYS A 127 -0.90 16.54 24.36
CA LYS A 127 -1.26 16.60 25.79
C LYS A 127 -2.71 16.17 26.06
N LYS A 128 -3.65 16.44 25.14
CA LYS A 128 -5.05 15.96 25.18
C LYS A 128 -5.08 14.43 25.16
N ILE A 129 -4.35 13.81 24.22
CA ILE A 129 -4.16 12.36 24.15
C ILE A 129 -3.52 11.80 25.43
N GLU A 130 -2.44 12.42 25.92
CA GLU A 130 -1.72 11.95 27.12
C GLU A 130 -2.61 11.99 28.39
N ASN A 131 -3.46 13.01 28.52
CA ASN A 131 -4.43 13.12 29.61
C ASN A 131 -5.53 12.05 29.51
N TYR A 132 -6.08 11.82 28.32
CA TYR A 132 -7.07 10.77 28.09
C TYR A 132 -6.47 9.38 28.39
N GLU A 133 -5.24 9.09 27.95
CA GLU A 133 -4.56 7.83 28.22
C GLU A 133 -4.34 7.60 29.73
N LYS A 134 -4.02 8.66 30.50
CA LYS A 134 -3.88 8.59 31.96
C LYS A 134 -5.19 8.30 32.67
N GLN A 135 -6.28 8.93 32.24
CA GLN A 135 -7.60 8.80 32.87
C GLN A 135 -8.23 7.43 32.53
N ASN A 136 -8.28 7.06 31.25
CA ASN A 136 -9.05 5.92 30.76
C ASN A 136 -8.22 4.63 30.66
N LYS A 137 -7.00 4.62 31.22
CA LYS A 137 -6.00 3.53 31.15
C LYS A 137 -6.53 2.12 31.33
N ASN A 138 -7.48 1.93 32.26
CA ASN A 138 -8.08 0.62 32.56
C ASN A 138 -9.04 0.15 31.46
N GLU A 139 -9.82 1.08 30.90
CA GLU A 139 -10.80 0.84 29.85
C GLU A 139 -10.11 0.63 28.51
N ILE A 140 -9.09 1.45 28.21
CA ILE A 140 -8.21 1.28 27.05
C ILE A 140 -7.63 -0.14 27.03
N ARG A 141 -7.14 -0.63 28.18
CA ARG A 141 -6.61 -2.00 28.32
C ARG A 141 -7.69 -3.09 28.15
N LYS A 142 -8.91 -2.85 28.61
CA LYS A 142 -10.08 -3.75 28.46
C LYS A 142 -10.50 -3.85 26.99
N ASN A 143 -10.66 -2.71 26.31
CA ASN A 143 -11.11 -2.64 24.92
C ASN A 143 -10.04 -3.03 23.90
N PHE A 144 -8.75 -2.97 24.25
CA PHE A 144 -7.67 -3.52 23.40
C PHE A 144 -7.86 -5.02 23.12
N GLY A 145 -8.49 -5.78 24.03
CA GLY A 145 -8.84 -7.18 23.81
C GLY A 145 -10.00 -7.41 22.82
N LYS A 146 -10.90 -6.42 22.65
CA LYS A 146 -12.02 -6.44 21.70
C LYS A 146 -11.56 -6.05 20.28
N ASN A 147 -10.83 -4.95 20.15
CA ASN A 147 -10.75 -4.16 18.91
C ASN A 147 -9.59 -4.51 17.95
N THR A 148 -8.80 -5.56 18.23
CA THR A 148 -7.70 -6.04 17.37
C THR A 148 -8.15 -6.45 15.96
N ILE A 149 -9.37 -6.95 15.81
CA ILE A 149 -9.92 -7.46 14.55
C ILE A 149 -10.35 -6.32 13.62
N SER A 150 -10.93 -5.24 14.16
CA SER A 150 -11.42 -4.10 13.35
C SER A 150 -10.27 -3.29 12.75
N LEU A 151 -9.28 -2.91 13.58
CA LEU A 151 -8.10 -2.15 13.14
C LEU A 151 -7.26 -2.89 12.08
N THR A 152 -7.23 -4.23 12.11
CA THR A 152 -6.58 -5.01 11.05
C THR A 152 -7.43 -5.06 9.78
N SER A 153 -8.75 -5.23 9.89
CA SER A 153 -9.67 -5.25 8.74
C SER A 153 -9.65 -3.96 7.91
N LEU A 154 -9.71 -2.78 8.55
CA LEU A 154 -9.68 -1.48 7.86
C LEU A 154 -8.35 -1.23 7.12
N LEU A 155 -7.23 -1.69 7.68
CA LEU A 155 -5.91 -1.64 7.03
C LEU A 155 -5.75 -2.70 5.94
N TYR A 156 -6.46 -3.82 6.04
CA TYR A 156 -6.49 -4.84 4.99
C TYR A 156 -7.35 -4.41 3.80
N HIS A 157 -8.51 -3.77 4.04
CA HIS A 157 -9.36 -3.26 2.96
C HIS A 157 -8.66 -2.20 2.09
N SER A 158 -8.01 -1.23 2.72
CA SER A 158 -7.23 -0.18 2.03
C SER A 158 -6.00 -0.70 1.28
N THR A 159 -5.53 -1.92 1.57
CA THR A 159 -4.45 -2.58 0.80
C THR A 159 -4.98 -3.61 -0.22
N SER A 160 -6.08 -4.30 0.05
CA SER A 160 -6.66 -5.32 -0.85
C SER A 160 -7.28 -4.71 -2.12
N TYR A 161 -7.81 -3.48 -2.05
CA TYR A 161 -8.30 -2.75 -3.23
C TYR A 161 -7.25 -2.52 -4.32
N GLN A 162 -5.95 -2.65 -4.02
CA GLN A 162 -4.84 -2.48 -4.97
C GLN A 162 -4.17 -3.81 -5.39
N HIS A 163 -4.60 -4.96 -4.86
CA HIS A 163 -4.00 -6.26 -5.19
C HIS A 163 -4.65 -7.00 -6.37
N HIS A 164 -5.74 -6.48 -6.94
CA HIS A 164 -6.48 -7.14 -8.04
C HIS A 164 -5.85 -7.03 -9.44
N SER A 165 -4.67 -6.40 -9.56
CA SER A 165 -4.01 -6.14 -10.85
C SER A 165 -2.89 -7.13 -11.23
N THR A 166 -2.79 -8.29 -10.56
CA THR A 166 -1.75 -9.31 -10.85
C THR A 166 -2.25 -10.75 -10.87
N SER A 167 -3.29 -11.07 -11.65
CA SER A 167 -3.49 -12.43 -12.21
C SER A 167 -4.52 -12.50 -13.34
N LEU A 168 -4.06 -12.36 -14.59
CA LEU A 168 -4.67 -13.02 -15.76
C LEU A 168 -3.57 -13.42 -16.74
N ALA A 169 -3.04 -14.63 -16.56
CA ALA A 169 -2.30 -15.30 -17.61
C ALA A 169 -3.33 -15.87 -18.61
N ASN A 170 -3.30 -15.41 -19.86
CA ASN A 170 -4.32 -15.78 -20.85
C ASN A 170 -4.21 -17.27 -21.25
N PRO A 171 -5.27 -18.10 -21.06
CA PRO A 171 -5.37 -19.36 -21.78
C PRO A 171 -5.73 -19.06 -23.25
N ILE A 172 -4.94 -19.60 -24.19
CA ILE A 172 -5.24 -19.50 -25.62
C ILE A 172 -6.45 -20.39 -25.92
N THR A 173 -7.56 -19.79 -26.34
CA THR A 173 -8.77 -20.50 -26.76
C THR A 173 -8.90 -20.47 -28.27
N THR A 174 -8.53 -21.57 -28.93
CA THR A 174 -8.70 -21.74 -30.39
C THR A 174 -10.16 -22.05 -30.72
N THR A 175 -10.74 -21.36 -31.70
CA THR A 175 -12.17 -21.46 -32.03
C THR A 175 -12.55 -22.72 -32.81
N THR A 176 -13.75 -23.24 -32.50
CA THR A 176 -14.40 -24.36 -33.18
C THR A 176 -14.88 -23.97 -34.59
N THR A 177 -14.68 -24.87 -35.57
CA THR A 177 -15.39 -24.86 -36.85
C THR A 177 -15.98 -26.25 -37.11
N THR A 178 -17.23 -26.32 -37.59
CA THR A 178 -18.05 -27.54 -37.63
C THR A 178 -18.06 -28.24 -38.99
N ALA A 179 -17.91 -29.57 -39.00
CA ALA A 179 -18.29 -30.45 -40.11
C ALA A 179 -18.61 -31.88 -39.60
N THR A 180 -19.31 -32.67 -40.42
CA THR A 180 -19.93 -33.98 -40.09
C THR A 180 -19.03 -35.20 -40.42
N PRO A 181 -19.36 -36.42 -39.92
CA PRO A 181 -18.41 -37.54 -39.84
C PRO A 181 -18.35 -38.46 -41.08
N GLY A 182 -17.23 -39.18 -41.23
CA GLY A 182 -17.00 -40.23 -42.24
C GLY A 182 -16.06 -41.33 -41.73
N TYR A 183 -16.18 -42.54 -42.29
CA TYR A 183 -15.44 -43.75 -41.90
C TYR A 183 -14.02 -43.84 -42.48
N GLY A 184 -13.10 -44.49 -41.75
CA GLY A 184 -11.98 -45.25 -42.36
C GLY A 184 -10.55 -44.83 -42.00
N GLY A 185 -9.68 -45.82 -41.79
CA GLY A 185 -8.21 -45.77 -41.95
C GLY A 185 -7.76 -47.04 -42.70
N PRO A 186 -6.50 -47.54 -42.61
CA PRO A 186 -5.27 -46.95 -42.04
C PRO A 186 -4.63 -45.82 -42.91
N ILE A 187 -3.37 -45.73 -43.37
CA ILE A 187 -2.20 -46.64 -43.47
C ILE A 187 -0.86 -45.86 -43.58
N SER A 188 0.26 -46.59 -43.34
CA SER A 188 1.64 -46.41 -43.88
C SER A 188 2.47 -45.13 -43.61
N SER A 189 3.65 -45.36 -43.02
CA SER A 189 4.86 -44.53 -42.94
C SER A 189 5.75 -44.67 -44.21
N PRO A 190 7.02 -44.18 -44.30
CA PRO A 190 7.76 -43.07 -43.64
C PRO A 190 8.74 -42.27 -44.59
N LEU A 191 9.63 -41.45 -43.99
CA LEU A 191 11.05 -41.18 -44.38
C LEU A 191 11.48 -40.09 -45.42
N LEU A 192 12.75 -39.66 -45.24
CA LEU A 192 13.76 -39.05 -46.17
C LEU A 192 13.89 -37.51 -46.33
N ASP A 193 14.79 -36.94 -45.51
CA ASP A 193 16.06 -36.25 -45.87
C ASP A 193 16.19 -35.18 -47.00
N THR A 194 16.37 -33.91 -46.56
CA THR A 194 17.41 -32.94 -47.04
C THR A 194 17.41 -32.47 -48.52
N PRO A 195 18.32 -31.56 -48.98
CA PRO A 195 19.16 -30.58 -48.27
C PRO A 195 19.01 -29.12 -48.75
N HIS A 196 19.65 -28.23 -47.97
CA HIS A 196 20.28 -26.95 -48.33
C HIS A 196 20.51 -26.61 -49.82
N VAL A 197 20.12 -25.39 -50.23
CA VAL A 197 20.84 -24.54 -51.21
C VAL A 197 20.76 -23.09 -50.72
N GLN A 198 21.86 -22.33 -50.83
CA GLN A 198 21.87 -20.87 -50.65
C GLN A 198 22.05 -20.18 -52.01
N TYR A 199 21.48 -18.99 -52.14
CA TYR A 199 22.11 -17.83 -52.79
C TYR A 199 21.69 -16.55 -52.04
#